data_AF-A0A9P0NZK3-F1
#
_entry.id   AF-A0A9P0NZK3-F1
#
_cell.length_a   1.000
_cell.length_b   1.000
_cell.length_c   1.000
_cell.angle_alpha   90.00
_cell.angle_beta   90.00
_cell.angle_gamma   90.00
#
_symmetry.space_group_name_H-M   'P 1'
#
loop_
_entity.id
_entity.type
_entity.pdbx_description
1 polymer ?
#
loop_
_entity_poly.entity_id
_entity_poly.type
_entity_poly.pdbx_seq_one_letter_code
_entity_poly.pdbx_strand_id
1 'polypeptide(L)'
;MFAKNSFNGVIPQMAPSDADYRVLALCTREYAAYVTALEKCRLREGIRHILAISRHGNQYMQANQPWVLAKGTEEEKLRAGTVVGICCNLACLLAVLLQPYMPETSATLKKQINAPEVVITPSNPEIVQLLPPGHKLGNPSPLFSKIDSARVEELKKKFAGKQNDRNNGSGDNTDVKAVEEMVAKQADKVRLLKSSGADKKVWQPEVATLLDLKKKLEAAQKAATSKPEQKHVQNGIVDVKEIDKMTEEVNKQGLVVRKLKEGGAEKSVWQPEVEKLLALKAQLAVASGTPAAASGKGKKTKK
;
A
#
# COMPACT_ATOMS: atom_id res chain seq x y z
N MET A 1 -10.32 27.49 -0.46
CA MET A 1 -11.76 27.67 -0.17
C MET A 1 -11.95 28.56 1.05
N PHE A 2 -11.56 28.11 2.26
CA PHE A 2 -11.81 28.84 3.50
C PHE A 2 -11.25 30.29 3.51
N ALA A 3 -9.97 30.48 3.15
CA ALA A 3 -9.37 31.81 3.06
C ALA A 3 -10.13 32.77 2.12
N LYS A 4 -10.69 32.25 1.01
CA LYS A 4 -11.49 33.05 0.08
C LYS A 4 -12.80 33.53 0.71
N ASN A 5 -13.48 32.65 1.44
CA ASN A 5 -14.81 32.94 1.99
C ASN A 5 -14.75 33.76 3.29
N SER A 6 -13.74 33.53 4.13
CA SER A 6 -13.65 34.12 5.47
C SER A 6 -12.69 35.30 5.57
N PHE A 7 -11.76 35.44 4.62
CA PHE A 7 -10.71 36.49 4.63
C PHE A 7 -10.58 37.19 3.27
N ASN A 8 -11.66 37.21 2.47
CA ASN A 8 -11.72 37.86 1.16
C ASN A 8 -10.62 37.43 0.17
N GLY A 9 -10.06 36.23 0.34
CA GLY A 9 -8.99 35.71 -0.51
C GLY A 9 -7.65 36.38 -0.23
N VAL A 10 -7.46 36.98 0.93
CA VAL A 10 -6.20 37.60 1.35
C VAL A 10 -5.62 36.82 2.52
N ILE A 11 -4.30 36.68 2.56
CA ILE A 11 -3.62 36.11 3.73
C ILE A 11 -3.75 37.11 4.90
N PRO A 12 -4.39 36.71 6.01
CA PRO A 12 -4.58 37.58 7.16
C PRO A 12 -3.28 37.78 7.94
N GLN A 13 -3.29 38.72 8.89
CA GLN A 13 -2.19 38.89 9.81
C GLN A 13 -2.01 37.62 10.66
N MET A 14 -0.76 37.21 10.84
CA MET A 14 -0.39 36.03 11.60
C MET A 14 0.33 36.45 12.88
N ALA A 15 -0.11 35.90 14.01
CA ALA A 15 0.54 36.03 15.32
C ALA A 15 0.81 34.61 15.87
N PRO A 16 1.88 33.95 15.39
CA PRO A 16 2.17 32.57 15.78
C PRO A 16 2.50 32.45 17.26
N SER A 17 1.98 31.41 17.88
CA SER A 17 2.28 30.96 19.24
C SER A 17 3.32 29.84 19.24
N ASP A 18 3.85 29.48 20.41
CA ASP A 18 4.77 28.34 20.57
C ASP A 18 4.21 27.02 20.01
N ALA A 19 2.89 26.81 20.13
CA ALA A 19 2.25 25.62 19.57
C ALA A 19 2.34 25.58 18.04
N ASP A 20 2.29 26.74 17.38
CA ASP A 20 2.41 26.86 15.93
C ASP A 20 3.84 26.57 15.48
N TYR A 21 4.82 27.13 16.21
CA TYR A 21 6.24 26.87 15.94
C TYR A 21 6.60 25.39 16.07
N ARG A 22 5.97 24.65 17.00
CA ARG A 22 6.16 23.19 17.09
C ARG A 22 5.68 22.46 15.84
N VAL A 23 4.54 22.86 15.28
CA VAL A 23 4.02 22.26 14.04
C VAL A 23 4.93 22.61 12.86
N LEU A 24 5.37 23.86 12.76
CA LEU A 24 6.32 24.29 11.73
C LEU A 24 7.65 23.55 11.83
N ALA A 25 8.17 23.31 13.04
CA ALA A 25 9.38 22.53 13.27
C ALA A 25 9.22 21.07 12.83
N LEU A 26 8.06 20.44 13.10
CA LEU A 26 7.77 19.09 12.59
C LEU A 26 7.75 19.06 11.06
N CYS A 27 7.07 20.00 10.42
CA CYS A 27 7.03 20.10 8.96
C CYS A 27 8.43 20.37 8.37
N THR A 28 9.25 21.18 9.04
CA THR A 28 10.64 21.47 8.64
C THR A 28 11.49 20.20 8.69
N ARG A 29 11.34 19.38 9.73
CA ARG A 29 12.02 18.09 9.82
C ARG A 29 11.62 17.13 8.68
N GLU A 30 10.33 17.05 8.36
CA GLU A 30 9.86 16.24 7.23
C GLU A 30 10.39 16.77 5.89
N TYR A 31 10.50 18.09 5.74
CA TYR A 31 11.08 18.72 4.55
C TYR A 31 12.58 18.41 4.40
N ALA A 32 13.37 18.48 5.48
CA ALA A 32 14.76 18.07 5.45
C ALA A 32 14.93 16.57 5.10
N ALA A 33 14.04 15.72 5.64
CA ALA A 33 14.03 14.30 5.32
C ALA A 33 13.63 14.03 3.85
N TYR A 34 12.69 14.81 3.30
CA TYR A 34 12.35 14.81 1.89
C TYR A 34 13.59 15.10 1.02
N VAL A 35 14.32 16.18 1.29
CA VAL A 35 15.53 16.54 0.53
C VAL A 35 16.55 15.40 0.58
N THR A 36 16.84 14.88 1.77
CA THR A 36 17.77 13.75 1.97
C THR A 36 17.33 12.50 1.19
N ALA A 37 16.01 12.24 1.11
CA ALA A 37 15.48 11.10 0.38
C ALA A 37 15.66 11.28 -1.14
N LEU A 38 15.40 12.48 -1.68
CA LEU A 38 15.53 12.75 -3.11
C LEU A 38 17.00 12.79 -3.57
N GLU A 39 17.91 13.33 -2.76
CA GLU A 39 19.36 13.28 -3.04
C GLU A 39 19.87 11.83 -3.14
N LYS A 40 19.23 10.89 -2.43
CA LYS A 40 19.53 9.46 -2.46
C LYS A 40 18.63 8.68 -3.43
N CYS A 41 17.91 9.37 -4.33
CA CYS A 41 16.98 8.79 -5.30
C CYS A 41 15.87 7.90 -4.71
N ARG A 42 15.49 8.11 -3.44
CA ARG A 42 14.43 7.34 -2.76
C ARG A 42 13.05 7.97 -2.95
N LEU A 43 12.55 7.98 -4.19
CA LEU A 43 11.28 8.64 -4.57
C LEU A 43 10.08 8.18 -3.70
N ARG A 44 10.01 6.89 -3.36
CA ARG A 44 8.92 6.34 -2.53
C ARG A 44 8.96 6.86 -1.09
N GLU A 45 10.15 7.11 -0.54
CA GLU A 45 10.29 7.73 0.78
C GLU A 45 9.99 9.23 0.69
N GLY A 46 10.49 9.91 -0.34
CA GLY A 46 10.24 11.33 -0.57
C GLY A 46 8.75 11.68 -0.58
N ILE A 47 7.94 10.95 -1.36
CA ILE A 47 6.48 11.23 -1.38
C ILE A 47 5.80 11.00 -0.02
N ARG A 48 6.30 10.07 0.82
CA ARG A 48 5.74 9.87 2.17
C ARG A 48 5.98 11.08 3.07
N HIS A 49 7.13 11.74 2.96
CA HIS A 49 7.41 12.98 3.70
C HIS A 49 6.48 14.13 3.27
N ILE A 50 6.18 14.25 1.96
CA ILE A 50 5.18 15.22 1.47
C ILE A 50 3.81 14.95 2.11
N LEU A 51 3.38 13.68 2.11
CA LEU A 51 2.10 13.29 2.72
C LEU A 51 2.09 13.49 4.24
N ALA A 52 3.23 13.33 4.92
CA ALA A 52 3.37 13.60 6.34
C ALA A 52 3.18 15.10 6.66
N ILE A 53 3.78 16.01 5.87
CA ILE A 53 3.57 17.46 6.00
C ILE A 53 2.08 17.80 5.83
N SER A 54 1.43 17.23 4.80
CA SER A 54 -0.02 17.42 4.59
C SER A 54 -0.85 16.90 5.77
N ARG A 55 -0.49 15.75 6.34
CA ARG A 55 -1.14 15.19 7.54
C ARG A 55 -1.00 16.10 8.75
N HIS A 56 0.20 16.66 9.00
CA HIS A 56 0.42 17.62 10.07
C HIS A 56 -0.42 18.90 9.89
N GLY A 57 -0.46 19.45 8.67
CA GLY A 57 -1.32 20.60 8.35
C GLY A 57 -2.80 20.31 8.59
N ASN A 58 -3.30 19.14 8.18
CA ASN A 58 -4.69 18.75 8.41
C ASN A 58 -5.01 18.58 9.91
N GLN A 59 -4.12 17.93 10.67
CA GLN A 59 -4.27 17.80 12.13
C GLN A 59 -4.29 19.17 12.82
N TYR A 60 -3.39 20.06 12.41
CA TYR A 60 -3.30 21.42 12.92
C TYR A 60 -4.58 22.23 12.63
N MET A 61 -5.09 22.17 11.39
CA MET A 61 -6.33 22.85 11.02
C MET A 61 -7.54 22.28 11.78
N GLN A 62 -7.59 20.96 11.97
CA GLN A 62 -8.68 20.30 12.71
C GLN A 62 -8.65 20.62 14.21
N ALA A 63 -7.47 20.67 14.83
CA ALA A 63 -7.32 20.95 16.25
C ALA A 63 -7.69 22.39 16.61
N ASN A 64 -7.43 23.35 15.71
CA ASN A 64 -7.73 24.76 15.95
C ASN A 64 -9.12 25.20 15.48
N GLN A 65 -9.80 24.41 14.64
CA GLN A 65 -11.16 24.68 14.15
C GLN A 65 -11.40 26.14 13.71
N PRO A 66 -10.61 26.68 12.76
CA PRO A 66 -10.66 28.10 12.39
C PRO A 66 -12.04 28.54 11.85
N TRP A 67 -12.87 27.61 11.34
CA TRP A 67 -14.25 27.89 10.89
C TRP A 67 -15.22 28.19 12.03
N VAL A 68 -14.88 27.79 13.26
CA VAL A 68 -15.61 28.17 14.48
C VAL A 68 -15.06 29.50 14.98
N LEU A 69 -13.73 29.58 15.14
CA LEU A 69 -13.04 30.77 15.67
C LEU A 69 -13.28 32.04 14.83
N ALA A 70 -13.40 31.89 13.50
CA ALA A 70 -13.67 33.03 12.60
C ALA A 70 -15.04 33.71 12.86
N LYS A 71 -15.94 33.07 13.60
CA LYS A 71 -17.26 33.62 13.98
C LYS A 71 -17.28 34.20 15.41
N GLY A 72 -16.14 34.16 16.09
CA GLY A 72 -15.99 34.52 17.49
C GLY A 72 -15.55 35.97 17.72
N THR A 73 -14.84 36.19 18.83
CA THR A 73 -14.25 37.49 19.20
C THR A 73 -13.12 37.90 18.25
N GLU A 74 -12.68 39.16 18.33
CA GLU A 74 -11.55 39.64 17.50
C GLU A 74 -10.25 38.85 17.76
N GLU A 75 -10.03 38.40 18.99
CA GLU A 75 -8.90 37.54 19.37
C GLU A 75 -9.01 36.15 18.71
N GLU A 76 -10.22 35.56 18.71
CA GLU A 76 -10.48 34.28 18.04
C GLU A 76 -10.34 34.39 16.52
N LYS A 77 -10.77 35.51 15.93
CA LYS A 77 -10.56 35.81 14.50
C LYS A 77 -9.08 35.94 14.16
N LEU A 78 -8.29 36.61 15.00
CA LEU A 78 -6.83 36.70 14.84
C LEU A 78 -6.20 35.30 14.90
N ARG A 79 -6.66 34.45 15.83
CA ARG A 79 -6.22 33.05 15.92
C ARG A 79 -6.58 32.26 14.67
N ALA A 80 -7.82 32.38 14.19
CA ALA A 80 -8.27 31.76 12.95
C ALA A 80 -7.40 32.21 11.76
N GLY A 81 -7.09 33.51 11.69
CA GLY A 81 -6.24 34.08 10.66
C GLY A 81 -4.84 33.49 10.68
N THR A 82 -4.22 33.40 11.86
CA THR A 82 -2.90 32.79 12.04
C THR A 82 -2.86 31.34 11.54
N VAL A 83 -3.85 30.53 11.94
CA VAL A 83 -3.96 29.12 11.55
C VAL A 83 -4.09 28.99 10.02
N VAL A 84 -4.93 29.82 9.41
CA VAL A 84 -5.15 29.80 7.96
C VAL A 84 -3.91 30.26 7.20
N GLY A 85 -3.27 31.33 7.64
CA GLY A 85 -2.05 31.83 7.02
C GLY A 85 -0.92 30.79 7.03
N ILE A 86 -0.75 30.08 8.15
CA ILE A 86 0.20 28.97 8.25
C ILE A 86 -0.19 27.83 7.30
N CYS A 87 -1.45 27.40 7.29
CA CYS A 87 -1.91 26.35 6.37
C CYS A 87 -1.73 26.73 4.89
N CYS A 88 -1.94 27.99 4.52
CA CYS A 88 -1.69 28.49 3.17
C CYS A 88 -0.20 28.47 2.81
N ASN A 89 0.68 28.85 3.75
CA ASN A 89 2.12 28.74 3.56
C ASN A 89 2.58 27.29 3.41
N LEU A 90 2.04 26.37 4.22
CA LEU A 90 2.28 24.92 4.06
C LEU A 90 1.78 24.41 2.72
N ALA A 91 0.62 24.86 2.24
CA ALA A 91 0.11 24.52 0.91
C ALA A 91 1.04 25.02 -0.21
N CYS A 92 1.65 26.21 -0.04
CA CYS A 92 2.66 26.74 -0.96
C CYS A 92 3.89 25.84 -1.03
N LEU A 93 4.43 25.46 0.14
CA LEU A 93 5.54 24.52 0.23
C LEU A 93 5.20 23.18 -0.45
N LEU A 94 4.05 22.59 -0.10
CA LEU A 94 3.58 21.33 -0.70
C LEU A 94 3.48 21.44 -2.23
N ALA A 95 3.03 22.56 -2.77
CA ALA A 95 2.95 22.77 -4.21
C ALA A 95 4.33 22.64 -4.87
N VAL A 96 5.39 23.16 -4.25
CA VAL A 96 6.75 23.04 -4.78
C VAL A 96 7.29 21.61 -4.62
N LEU A 97 7.14 21.00 -3.43
CA LEU A 97 7.63 19.64 -3.17
C LEU A 97 6.95 18.58 -4.04
N LEU A 98 5.70 18.80 -4.41
CA LEU A 98 4.93 17.86 -5.25
C LEU A 98 5.34 17.92 -6.73
N GLN A 99 6.02 18.97 -7.18
CA GLN A 99 6.37 19.20 -8.58
C GLN A 99 7.06 18.01 -9.28
N PRO A 100 8.06 17.32 -8.69
CA PRO A 100 8.68 16.14 -9.33
C PRO A 100 7.78 14.90 -9.39
N TYR A 101 6.63 14.88 -8.70
CA TYR A 101 5.69 13.74 -8.69
C TYR A 101 4.43 14.02 -9.51
N MET A 102 3.87 15.22 -9.39
CA MET A 102 2.62 15.64 -10.04
C MET A 102 2.76 17.10 -10.52
N PRO A 103 3.44 17.34 -11.67
CA PRO A 103 3.74 18.69 -12.13
C PRO A 103 2.50 19.51 -12.47
N GLU A 104 1.47 18.88 -13.06
CA GLU A 104 0.20 19.56 -13.40
C GLU A 104 -0.58 19.97 -12.15
N THR A 105 -0.66 19.08 -11.15
CA THR A 105 -1.30 19.37 -9.86
C THR A 105 -0.53 20.46 -9.11
N SER A 106 0.80 20.40 -9.11
CA SER A 106 1.67 21.44 -8.56
C SER A 106 1.41 22.80 -9.21
N ALA A 107 1.38 22.86 -10.55
CA ALA A 107 1.10 24.09 -11.29
C ALA A 107 -0.31 24.64 -11.01
N THR A 108 -1.30 23.75 -10.93
CA THR A 108 -2.67 24.11 -10.57
C THR A 108 -2.74 24.69 -9.17
N LEU A 109 -2.12 24.05 -8.18
CA LEU A 109 -2.09 24.54 -6.80
C LEU A 109 -1.35 25.89 -6.71
N LYS A 110 -0.19 26.03 -7.36
CA LYS A 110 0.55 27.31 -7.45
C LYS A 110 -0.32 28.44 -8.02
N LYS A 111 -1.12 28.16 -9.07
CA LYS A 111 -2.09 29.12 -9.62
C LYS A 111 -3.20 29.48 -8.62
N GLN A 112 -3.76 28.49 -7.90
CA GLN A 112 -4.82 28.73 -6.93
C GLN A 112 -4.37 29.58 -5.74
N ILE A 113 -3.12 29.43 -5.28
CA ILE A 113 -2.56 30.24 -4.19
C ILE A 113 -1.83 31.49 -4.67
N ASN A 114 -1.75 31.69 -5.98
CA ASN A 114 -0.97 32.75 -6.61
C ASN A 114 0.46 32.78 -6.05
N ALA A 115 1.13 31.62 -6.05
CA ALA A 115 2.45 31.48 -5.43
C ALA A 115 3.47 32.37 -6.16
N PRO A 116 4.34 33.08 -5.43
CA PRO A 116 5.52 33.68 -6.05
C PRO A 116 6.41 32.58 -6.65
N GLU A 117 7.39 32.98 -7.46
CA GLU A 117 8.39 32.04 -7.94
C GLU A 117 9.26 31.59 -6.76
N VAL A 118 8.98 30.40 -6.24
CA VAL A 118 9.67 29.83 -5.08
C VAL A 118 10.76 28.88 -5.57
N VAL A 119 12.00 29.24 -5.29
CA VAL A 119 13.16 28.35 -5.45
C VAL A 119 13.43 27.68 -4.11
N ILE A 120 13.23 26.37 -4.05
CA ILE A 120 13.67 25.56 -2.91
C ILE A 120 15.17 25.29 -3.06
N THR A 121 15.94 25.70 -2.06
CA THR A 121 17.38 25.42 -1.99
C THR A 121 17.62 24.19 -1.11
N PRO A 122 18.21 23.11 -1.63
CA PRO A 122 18.48 21.89 -0.85
C PRO A 122 19.38 22.13 0.36
N SER A 123 20.25 23.15 0.29
CA SER A 123 21.24 23.49 1.31
C SER A 123 20.64 24.08 2.59
N ASN A 124 19.40 24.59 2.55
CA ASN A 124 18.72 25.07 3.75
C ASN A 124 17.21 24.76 3.69
N PRO A 125 16.80 23.54 4.07
CA PRO A 125 15.42 23.12 4.04
C PRO A 125 14.64 23.70 5.24
N GLU A 126 14.46 25.01 5.26
CA GLU A 126 13.67 25.72 6.26
C GLU A 126 12.32 26.17 5.70
N ILE A 127 11.29 26.15 6.55
CA ILE A 127 9.99 26.71 6.20
C ILE A 127 10.05 28.22 6.40
N VAL A 128 10.23 28.92 5.30
CA VAL A 128 10.11 30.38 5.23
C VAL A 128 8.66 30.80 5.02
N GLN A 129 8.33 32.01 5.45
CA GLN A 129 7.05 32.63 5.12
C GLN A 129 7.01 33.00 3.64
N LEU A 130 6.53 32.09 2.80
CA LEU A 130 6.41 32.25 1.35
C LEU A 130 5.27 33.19 0.96
N LEU A 131 4.20 33.24 1.76
CA LEU A 131 3.02 34.06 1.53
C LEU A 131 2.87 35.05 2.71
N PRO A 132 3.28 36.33 2.54
CA PRO A 132 3.16 37.33 3.58
C PRO A 132 1.71 37.76 3.82
N PRO A 133 1.40 38.35 4.99
CA PRO A 133 0.12 39.03 5.21
C PRO A 133 -0.18 40.05 4.12
N GLY A 134 -1.42 40.10 3.65
CA GLY A 134 -1.84 40.94 2.52
C GLY A 134 -1.72 40.28 1.14
N HIS A 135 -1.09 39.11 1.04
CA HIS A 135 -1.00 38.37 -0.22
C HIS A 135 -2.38 37.95 -0.74
N LYS A 136 -2.66 38.22 -2.02
CA LYS A 136 -3.93 37.85 -2.68
C LYS A 136 -3.84 36.45 -3.27
N LEU A 137 -4.71 35.57 -2.80
CA LEU A 137 -4.91 34.23 -3.31
C LEU A 137 -5.71 34.24 -4.61
N GLY A 138 -5.50 33.22 -5.43
CA GLY A 138 -6.29 32.96 -6.62
C GLY A 138 -7.63 32.30 -6.31
N ASN A 139 -8.24 31.72 -7.35
CA ASN A 139 -9.52 31.03 -7.22
C ASN A 139 -9.31 29.57 -6.82
N PRO A 140 -9.80 29.14 -5.64
CA PRO A 140 -9.64 27.75 -5.20
C PRO A 140 -10.59 26.82 -5.96
N SER A 141 -10.10 25.64 -6.33
CA SER A 141 -10.90 24.53 -6.86
C SER A 141 -10.39 23.19 -6.30
N PRO A 142 -11.24 22.16 -6.18
CA PRO A 142 -10.78 20.83 -5.75
C PRO A 142 -9.65 20.30 -6.63
N LEU A 143 -8.53 19.89 -6.02
CA LEU A 143 -7.37 19.38 -6.75
C LEU A 143 -7.53 17.93 -7.23
N PHE A 144 -8.26 17.13 -6.47
CA PHE A 144 -8.43 15.70 -6.71
C PHE A 144 -9.92 15.36 -6.74
N SER A 145 -10.32 14.55 -7.72
CA SER A 145 -11.62 13.90 -7.75
C SER A 145 -11.53 12.52 -7.11
N LYS A 146 -12.61 12.07 -6.49
CA LYS A 146 -12.72 10.70 -6.02
C LYS A 146 -12.76 9.77 -7.24
N ILE A 147 -12.05 8.65 -7.17
CA ILE A 147 -12.16 7.59 -8.17
C ILE A 147 -13.27 6.64 -7.70
N ASP A 148 -14.33 6.52 -8.49
CA ASP A 148 -15.46 5.65 -8.17
C ASP A 148 -15.11 4.17 -8.35
N SER A 149 -15.63 3.31 -7.46
CA SER A 149 -15.39 1.86 -7.51
C SER A 149 -15.84 1.25 -8.83
N ALA A 150 -16.99 1.69 -9.36
CA ALA A 150 -17.49 1.28 -10.67
C ALA A 150 -16.49 1.59 -11.79
N ARG A 151 -15.86 2.78 -11.75
CA ARG A 151 -14.83 3.17 -12.72
C ARG A 151 -13.57 2.31 -12.58
N VAL A 152 -13.16 1.98 -11.34
CA VAL A 152 -12.05 1.06 -11.09
C VAL A 152 -12.35 -0.32 -11.69
N GLU A 153 -13.54 -0.85 -11.48
CA GLU A 153 -13.95 -2.16 -12.02
C GLU A 153 -14.04 -2.17 -13.54
N GLU A 154 -14.59 -1.13 -14.14
CA GLU A 154 -14.64 -0.94 -15.59
C GLU A 154 -13.23 -0.96 -16.20
N LEU A 155 -12.31 -0.18 -15.63
CA LEU A 155 -10.92 -0.12 -16.09
C LEU A 155 -10.19 -1.46 -15.87
N LYS A 156 -10.42 -2.12 -14.73
CA LYS A 156 -9.90 -3.47 -14.49
C LYS A 156 -10.38 -4.44 -15.55
N LYS A 157 -11.68 -4.49 -15.87
CA LYS A 157 -12.21 -5.38 -16.92
C LYS A 157 -11.63 -5.05 -18.30
N LYS A 158 -11.47 -3.76 -18.61
CA LYS A 158 -10.93 -3.28 -19.89
C LYS A 158 -9.44 -3.62 -20.06
N PHE A 159 -8.66 -3.57 -18.99
CA PHE A 159 -7.19 -3.70 -19.02
C PHE A 159 -6.64 -4.96 -18.33
N ALA A 160 -7.49 -5.86 -17.83
CA ALA A 160 -7.06 -7.16 -17.27
C ALA A 160 -6.36 -8.06 -18.29
N GLY A 161 -6.45 -7.73 -19.58
CA GLY A 161 -5.98 -8.54 -20.69
C GLY A 161 -6.93 -9.70 -20.98
N LYS A 162 -6.87 -10.24 -22.20
CA LYS A 162 -7.40 -11.57 -22.47
C LYS A 162 -6.27 -12.54 -22.14
N GLN A 163 -6.42 -13.35 -21.08
CA GLN A 163 -5.70 -14.62 -21.00
C GLN A 163 -6.28 -15.56 -22.07
N ASN A 164 -6.13 -15.23 -23.36
CA ASN A 164 -6.24 -16.27 -24.37
C ASN A 164 -5.00 -17.15 -24.20
N ASP A 165 -5.25 -18.40 -23.80
CA ASP A 165 -4.33 -19.53 -23.92
C ASP A 165 -3.00 -19.43 -23.16
N ARG A 166 -3.05 -19.06 -21.88
CA ARG A 166 -2.03 -19.51 -20.89
C ARG A 166 -2.53 -20.63 -19.99
N ASN A 167 -3.59 -21.34 -20.40
CA ASN A 167 -4.05 -22.56 -19.74
C ASN A 167 -3.68 -23.80 -20.57
N ASN A 168 -2.39 -23.89 -20.93
CA ASN A 168 -1.75 -25.11 -21.40
C ASN A 168 -0.39 -25.27 -20.68
N GLY A 169 -0.43 -25.13 -19.34
CA GLY A 169 0.78 -25.14 -18.52
C GLY A 169 0.54 -25.18 -17.01
N SER A 170 -0.67 -25.47 -16.55
CA SER A 170 -0.93 -25.91 -15.18
C SER A 170 -0.89 -27.43 -15.16
N GLY A 171 0.33 -27.97 -15.01
CA GLY A 171 0.56 -29.36 -14.66
C GLY A 171 -0.04 -29.64 -13.29
N ASP A 172 -1.32 -30.00 -13.29
CA ASP A 172 -1.95 -30.70 -12.19
C ASP A 172 -1.87 -32.20 -12.49
N ASN A 173 -1.80 -33.01 -11.43
CA ASN A 173 -1.43 -34.43 -11.41
C ASN A 173 -2.44 -35.37 -12.10
N THR A 174 -3.33 -34.82 -12.93
CA THR A 174 -4.39 -35.48 -13.69
C THR A 174 -3.90 -36.03 -15.03
N ASP A 175 -2.84 -35.47 -15.62
CA ASP A 175 -2.38 -35.87 -16.96
C ASP A 175 -1.64 -37.23 -16.95
N VAL A 176 -0.82 -37.51 -15.92
CA VAL A 176 -0.07 -38.79 -15.84
C VAL A 176 -1.02 -39.98 -15.68
N LYS A 177 -2.00 -39.90 -14.77
CA LYS A 177 -2.98 -40.98 -14.56
C LYS A 177 -3.89 -41.19 -15.78
N ALA A 178 -4.31 -40.11 -16.45
CA ALA A 178 -5.11 -40.21 -17.67
C ALA A 178 -4.32 -40.86 -18.82
N VAL A 179 -3.04 -40.52 -18.97
CA VAL A 179 -2.16 -41.14 -19.98
C VAL A 179 -1.86 -42.60 -19.64
N GLU A 180 -1.71 -42.98 -18.37
CA GLU A 180 -1.58 -44.39 -17.93
C GLU A 180 -2.81 -45.22 -18.31
N GLU A 181 -4.02 -44.69 -18.10
CA GLU A 181 -5.26 -45.38 -18.44
C GLU A 181 -5.43 -45.55 -19.96
N MET A 182 -5.03 -44.54 -20.75
CA MET A 182 -5.03 -44.63 -22.21
C MET A 182 -4.01 -45.63 -22.75
N VAL A 183 -2.81 -45.71 -22.14
CA VAL A 183 -1.80 -46.72 -22.48
C VAL A 183 -2.33 -48.12 -22.18
N ALA A 184 -3.02 -48.32 -21.04
CA ALA A 184 -3.61 -49.61 -20.68
C ALA A 184 -4.69 -50.06 -21.68
N LYS A 185 -5.65 -49.19 -22.00
CA LYS A 185 -6.73 -49.49 -22.97
C LYS A 185 -6.16 -49.81 -24.36
N GLN A 186 -5.15 -49.07 -24.79
CA GLN A 186 -4.52 -49.31 -26.09
C GLN A 186 -3.72 -50.62 -26.11
N ALA A 187 -3.08 -51.00 -24.99
CA ALA A 187 -2.38 -52.27 -24.87
C ALA A 187 -3.33 -53.47 -24.94
N ASP A 188 -4.47 -53.37 -24.27
CA ASP A 188 -5.50 -54.41 -24.31
C ASP A 188 -6.10 -54.55 -25.71
N LYS A 189 -6.35 -53.44 -26.40
CA LYS A 189 -6.84 -53.43 -27.79
C LYS A 189 -5.83 -54.11 -28.74
N VAL A 190 -4.55 -53.77 -28.65
CA VAL A 190 -3.48 -54.41 -29.45
C VAL A 190 -3.38 -55.90 -29.13
N ARG A 191 -3.50 -56.30 -27.87
CA ARG A 191 -3.46 -57.71 -27.44
C ARG A 191 -4.64 -58.49 -27.99
N LEU A 192 -5.84 -57.91 -27.92
CA LEU A 192 -7.07 -58.51 -28.44
C LEU A 192 -6.98 -58.70 -29.96
N LEU A 193 -6.57 -57.67 -30.70
CA LEU A 193 -6.41 -57.72 -32.16
C LEU A 193 -5.37 -58.75 -32.60
N LYS A 194 -4.28 -58.93 -31.83
CA LYS A 194 -3.30 -59.98 -32.11
C LYS A 194 -3.82 -61.38 -31.79
N SER A 195 -4.62 -61.53 -30.74
CA SER A 195 -5.21 -62.82 -30.35
C SER A 195 -6.39 -63.26 -31.24
N SER A 196 -7.13 -62.31 -31.83
CA SER A 196 -8.26 -62.60 -32.72
C SER A 196 -7.85 -62.97 -34.15
N GLY A 197 -6.54 -63.07 -34.43
CA GLY A 197 -6.02 -63.36 -35.75
C GLY A 197 -6.19 -62.22 -36.76
N ALA A 198 -6.40 -60.99 -36.28
CA ALA A 198 -6.57 -59.84 -37.16
C ALA A 198 -5.31 -59.59 -38.00
N ASP A 199 -5.53 -59.14 -39.24
CA ASP A 199 -4.48 -59.00 -40.22
C ASP A 199 -3.41 -57.98 -39.79
N LYS A 200 -2.15 -58.20 -40.20
CA LYS A 200 -1.01 -57.39 -39.74
C LYS A 200 -1.19 -55.90 -40.00
N LYS A 201 -1.83 -55.56 -41.12
CA LYS A 201 -2.17 -54.18 -41.50
C LYS A 201 -3.15 -53.49 -40.54
N VAL A 202 -3.93 -54.25 -39.76
CA VAL A 202 -4.96 -53.75 -38.86
C VAL A 202 -4.40 -53.48 -37.46
N TRP A 203 -3.53 -54.36 -36.93
CA TRP A 203 -2.96 -54.17 -35.58
C TRP A 203 -1.67 -53.35 -35.56
N GLN A 204 -0.92 -53.30 -36.67
CA GLN A 204 0.33 -52.55 -36.75
C GLN A 204 0.20 -51.03 -36.53
N PRO A 205 -0.83 -50.30 -37.03
CA PRO A 205 -1.02 -48.90 -36.68
C PRO A 205 -1.32 -48.70 -35.20
N GLU A 206 -2.09 -49.60 -34.58
CA GLU A 206 -2.44 -49.53 -33.16
C GLU A 206 -1.23 -49.75 -32.23
N VAL A 207 -0.24 -50.54 -32.68
CA VAL A 207 1.06 -50.70 -32.01
C VAL A 207 1.90 -49.42 -32.09
N ALA A 208 1.86 -48.70 -33.21
CA ALA A 208 2.55 -47.41 -33.33
C ALA A 208 1.95 -46.37 -32.37
N THR A 209 0.62 -46.30 -32.29
CA THR A 209 -0.10 -45.44 -31.32
C THR A 209 0.28 -45.79 -29.88
N LEU A 210 0.42 -47.08 -29.56
CA LEU A 210 0.85 -47.53 -28.23
C LEU A 210 2.28 -47.09 -27.88
N LEU A 211 3.21 -47.15 -28.84
CA LEU A 211 4.58 -46.68 -28.66
C LEU A 211 4.63 -45.17 -28.42
N ASP A 212 3.84 -44.40 -29.17
CA ASP A 212 3.75 -42.95 -28.99
C ASP A 212 3.13 -42.57 -27.64
N LEU A 213 2.09 -43.28 -27.19
CA LEU A 213 1.49 -43.07 -25.87
C LEU A 213 2.47 -43.41 -24.73
N LYS A 214 3.27 -44.47 -24.86
CA LYS A 214 4.34 -44.79 -23.90
C LYS A 214 5.42 -43.71 -23.87
N LYS A 215 5.81 -43.17 -25.02
CA LYS A 215 6.78 -42.08 -25.11
C LYS A 215 6.27 -40.79 -24.45
N LYS A 216 4.98 -40.50 -24.60
CA LYS A 216 4.30 -39.38 -23.92
C LYS A 216 4.24 -39.59 -22.40
N LEU A 217 3.96 -40.81 -21.95
CA LEU A 217 3.96 -41.17 -20.53
C LEU A 217 5.35 -40.96 -19.89
N GLU A 218 6.42 -41.43 -20.55
CA GLU A 218 7.79 -41.22 -20.06
C GLU A 218 8.18 -39.74 -19.99
N ALA A 219 7.75 -38.94 -20.98
CA ALA A 219 7.99 -37.50 -20.97
C ALA A 219 7.25 -36.79 -19.83
N ALA A 220 6.00 -37.17 -19.57
CA ALA A 220 5.20 -36.65 -18.47
C ALA A 220 5.78 -37.05 -17.09
N GLN A 221 6.25 -38.28 -16.95
CA GLN A 221 6.90 -38.77 -15.73
C GLN A 221 8.25 -38.08 -15.46
N LYS A 222 9.06 -37.82 -16.50
CA LYS A 222 10.32 -37.05 -16.41
C LYS A 222 10.11 -35.58 -16.06
N ALA A 223 9.03 -34.98 -16.56
CA ALA A 223 8.63 -33.61 -16.19
C ALA A 223 8.19 -33.53 -14.71
N ALA A 224 7.58 -34.58 -14.16
CA ALA A 224 7.21 -34.65 -12.75
C ALA A 224 8.40 -34.83 -11.78
N THR A 225 9.53 -35.40 -12.25
CA THR A 225 10.73 -35.67 -11.43
C THR A 225 11.82 -34.60 -11.51
N SER A 226 11.73 -33.65 -12.45
CA SER A 226 12.72 -32.56 -12.60
C SER A 226 12.19 -31.23 -12.05
N LYS A 227 12.12 -31.12 -10.71
CA LYS A 227 12.16 -29.79 -10.05
C LYS A 227 13.60 -29.30 -10.03
N PRO A 228 13.93 -28.10 -10.52
CA PRO A 228 15.24 -27.51 -10.30
C PRO A 228 15.41 -27.15 -8.83
N GLU A 229 16.41 -27.76 -8.22
CA GLU A 229 16.96 -27.39 -6.92
C GLU A 229 17.61 -26.00 -7.06
N GLN A 230 16.89 -24.95 -6.66
CA GLN A 230 17.44 -23.59 -6.61
C GLN A 230 18.26 -23.44 -5.34
N LYS A 231 19.59 -23.37 -5.53
CA LYS A 231 20.55 -22.91 -4.52
C LYS A 231 20.10 -21.59 -3.92
N HIS A 232 19.92 -21.60 -2.60
CA HIS A 232 19.70 -20.44 -1.77
C HIS A 232 20.88 -19.46 -1.92
N VAL A 233 20.63 -18.29 -2.51
CA VAL A 233 21.48 -17.11 -2.34
C VAL A 233 20.66 -16.12 -1.52
N GLN A 234 21.16 -15.81 -0.32
CA GLN A 234 20.62 -14.79 0.58
C GLN A 234 20.63 -13.43 -0.09
N ASN A 235 19.44 -12.84 -0.29
CA ASN A 235 19.20 -11.43 0.00
C ASN A 235 17.68 -11.18 0.10
N GLY A 236 17.28 -10.55 1.21
CA GLY A 236 15.91 -10.48 1.70
C GLY A 236 14.95 -9.77 0.76
N ILE A 237 14.05 -10.55 0.16
CA ILE A 237 12.71 -10.13 -0.21
C ILE A 237 11.80 -11.14 0.47
N VAL A 238 11.18 -10.74 1.59
CA VAL A 238 10.19 -11.56 2.29
C VAL A 238 8.95 -11.62 1.40
N ASP A 239 8.44 -12.82 1.11
CA ASP A 239 7.33 -13.02 0.19
C ASP A 239 6.09 -12.26 0.69
N VAL A 240 5.60 -11.31 -0.10
CA VAL A 240 4.44 -10.46 0.26
C VAL A 240 3.22 -11.31 0.62
N LYS A 241 3.11 -12.51 0.02
CA LYS A 241 2.04 -13.46 0.33
C LYS A 241 2.13 -14.07 1.73
N GLU A 242 3.33 -14.20 2.29
CA GLU A 242 3.52 -14.68 3.66
C GLU A 242 3.18 -13.58 4.67
N ILE A 243 3.52 -12.32 4.38
CA ILE A 243 3.15 -11.17 5.20
C ILE A 243 1.62 -11.00 5.28
N ASP A 244 0.91 -11.18 4.15
CA ASP A 244 -0.55 -11.11 4.11
C ASP A 244 -1.20 -12.21 4.96
N LYS A 245 -0.69 -13.45 4.87
CA LYS A 245 -1.16 -14.57 5.71
C LYS A 245 -0.92 -14.34 7.20
N MET A 246 0.28 -13.86 7.57
CA MET A 246 0.60 -13.55 8.97
C MET A 246 -0.27 -12.40 9.50
N THR A 247 -0.62 -11.43 8.65
CA THR A 247 -1.52 -10.33 9.01
C THR A 247 -2.93 -10.84 9.31
N GLU A 248 -3.44 -11.78 8.51
CA GLU A 248 -4.73 -12.42 8.77
C GLU A 248 -4.74 -13.22 10.07
N GLU A 249 -3.66 -13.95 10.38
CA GLU A 249 -3.53 -14.72 11.62
C GLU A 249 -3.48 -13.83 12.87
N VAL A 250 -2.73 -12.73 12.82
CA VAL A 250 -2.71 -11.72 13.90
C VAL A 250 -4.10 -11.13 14.13
N ASN A 251 -4.86 -10.86 13.06
CA ASN A 251 -6.23 -10.33 13.16
C ASN A 251 -7.20 -11.36 13.75
N LYS A 252 -7.14 -12.61 13.29
CA LYS A 252 -7.95 -13.72 13.85
C LYS A 252 -7.69 -13.90 15.35
N GLN A 253 -6.41 -13.93 15.74
CA GLN A 253 -6.02 -14.08 17.14
C GLN A 253 -6.44 -12.87 18.00
N GLY A 254 -6.37 -11.66 17.45
CA GLY A 254 -6.88 -10.44 18.11
C GLY A 254 -8.38 -10.48 18.41
N LEU A 255 -9.17 -11.05 17.50
CA LEU A 255 -10.61 -11.24 17.69
C LEU A 255 -10.93 -12.29 18.76
N VAL A 256 -10.14 -13.36 18.85
CA VAL A 256 -10.27 -14.38 19.91
C VAL A 256 -10.01 -13.78 21.29
N VAL A 257 -8.90 -13.05 21.44
CA VAL A 257 -8.57 -12.35 22.69
C VAL A 257 -9.65 -11.35 23.08
N ARG A 258 -10.19 -10.61 22.12
CA ARG A 258 -11.25 -9.62 22.34
C ARG A 258 -12.55 -10.29 22.80
N LYS A 259 -12.99 -11.36 22.12
CA LYS A 259 -14.16 -12.14 22.51
C LYS A 259 -14.03 -12.76 23.90
N LEU A 260 -12.85 -13.30 24.25
CA LEU A 260 -12.61 -13.88 25.58
C LEU A 260 -12.63 -12.81 26.69
N LYS A 261 -12.12 -11.60 26.42
CA LYS A 261 -12.16 -10.48 27.38
C LYS A 261 -13.54 -9.85 27.51
N GLU A 262 -14.28 -9.70 26.41
CA GLU A 262 -15.65 -9.17 26.40
C GLU A 262 -16.65 -10.17 27.00
N GLY A 263 -16.41 -11.48 26.84
CA GLY A 263 -17.21 -12.55 27.44
C GLY A 263 -16.94 -12.82 28.92
N GLY A 264 -16.11 -12.01 29.59
CA GLY A 264 -15.83 -12.13 31.02
C GLY A 264 -15.04 -13.38 31.42
N ALA A 265 -14.34 -14.03 30.47
CA ALA A 265 -13.56 -15.23 30.78
C ALA A 265 -12.47 -14.94 31.82
N GLU A 266 -12.16 -15.94 32.65
CA GLU A 266 -11.13 -15.80 33.66
C GLU A 266 -9.75 -15.50 33.06
N LYS A 267 -8.92 -14.78 33.83
CA LYS A 267 -7.57 -14.39 33.43
C LYS A 267 -6.70 -15.56 33.05
N SER A 268 -6.86 -16.71 33.70
CA SER A 268 -6.19 -17.97 33.35
C SER A 268 -6.44 -18.41 31.90
N VAL A 269 -7.60 -18.07 31.32
CA VAL A 269 -8.04 -18.52 29.99
C VAL A 269 -7.63 -17.55 28.88
N TRP A 270 -7.72 -16.23 29.10
CA TRP A 270 -7.38 -15.26 28.04
C TRP A 270 -5.91 -14.83 28.03
N GLN A 271 -5.19 -14.95 29.16
CA GLN A 271 -3.78 -14.57 29.26
C GLN A 271 -2.85 -15.35 28.29
N PRO A 272 -2.94 -16.69 28.13
CA PRO A 272 -2.09 -17.40 27.17
C PRO A 272 -2.37 -16.98 25.71
N GLU A 273 -3.62 -16.65 25.37
CA GLU A 273 -3.99 -16.20 24.02
C GLU A 273 -3.46 -14.78 23.71
N VAL A 274 -3.31 -13.93 24.73
CA VAL A 274 -2.64 -12.62 24.62
C VAL A 274 -1.14 -12.78 24.36
N GLU A 275 -0.48 -13.74 25.01
CA GLU A 275 0.94 -14.03 24.78
C GLU A 275 1.18 -14.56 23.36
N LYS A 276 0.29 -15.44 22.89
CA LYS A 276 0.27 -15.91 21.49
C LYS A 276 0.10 -14.76 20.49
N LEU A 277 -0.80 -13.82 20.77
CA LEU A 277 -0.99 -12.62 19.95
C LEU A 277 0.25 -11.73 19.89
N LEU A 278 0.94 -11.57 21.02
CA LEU A 278 2.18 -10.78 21.09
C LEU A 278 3.32 -11.46 20.32
N ALA A 279 3.44 -12.78 20.39
CA ALA A 279 4.42 -13.55 19.63
C ALA A 279 4.18 -13.43 18.11
N LEU A 280 2.93 -13.57 17.65
CA LEU A 280 2.58 -13.41 16.24
C LEU A 280 2.84 -11.98 15.73
N LYS A 281 2.58 -10.96 16.56
CA LYS A 281 2.91 -9.56 16.23
C LYS A 281 4.41 -9.32 16.15
N ALA A 282 5.20 -9.96 17.00
CA ALA A 282 6.66 -9.88 16.95
C ALA A 282 7.22 -10.52 15.67
N GLN A 283 6.69 -11.69 15.28
CA GLN A 283 7.07 -12.36 14.03
C GLN A 283 6.70 -11.54 12.79
N LEU A 284 5.51 -10.93 12.77
CA LEU A 284 5.09 -10.01 11.69
C LEU A 284 5.98 -8.75 11.64
N ALA A 285 6.37 -8.20 12.80
CA ALA A 285 7.26 -7.04 12.86
C ALA A 285 8.65 -7.33 12.26
N VAL A 286 9.20 -8.52 12.57
CA VAL A 286 10.47 -9.00 11.99
C VAL A 286 10.33 -9.21 10.47
N ALA A 287 9.23 -9.82 10.02
CA ALA A 287 8.98 -10.08 8.60
C ALA A 287 8.68 -8.82 7.77
N SER A 288 8.07 -7.78 8.37
CA SER A 288 7.68 -6.54 7.69
C SER A 288 8.69 -5.40 7.82
N GLY A 289 9.81 -5.61 8.52
CA GLY A 289 10.88 -4.63 8.67
C GLY A 289 10.51 -3.39 9.50
N THR A 290 9.45 -3.46 10.31
CA THR A 290 8.98 -2.33 11.15
C THR A 290 9.22 -2.65 12.63
N PRO A 291 9.85 -1.78 13.44
CA PRO A 291 10.07 -2.07 14.86
C PRO A 291 8.74 -2.11 15.62
N ALA A 292 8.54 -3.18 16.41
CA ALA A 292 7.36 -3.37 17.24
C ALA A 292 7.22 -2.24 18.27
N ALA A 293 6.05 -1.59 18.31
CA ALA A 293 5.74 -0.58 19.32
C ALA A 293 5.76 -1.20 20.73
N ALA A 294 6.65 -0.70 21.58
CA ALA A 294 6.72 -1.05 22.99
C ALA A 294 5.45 -0.58 23.72
N SER A 295 4.67 -1.51 24.27
CA SER A 295 3.60 -1.18 25.22
C SER A 295 4.19 -1.04 26.62
N GLY A 296 4.29 0.21 27.07
CA GLY A 296 4.72 0.56 28.42
C GLY A 296 3.80 0.02 29.50
N LYS A 297 4.41 -0.56 30.54
CA LYS A 297 3.80 -0.87 31.84
C LYS A 297 3.33 0.43 32.50
N GLY A 298 2.01 0.66 32.55
CA GLY A 298 1.38 1.68 33.41
C GLY A 298 0.81 1.05 34.68
N LYS A 299 1.61 0.97 35.73
CA LYS A 299 1.22 0.55 37.08
C LYS A 299 0.34 1.66 37.69
N LYS A 300 -0.98 1.47 37.81
CA LYS A 300 -1.85 2.29 38.67
C LYS A 300 -2.21 1.49 39.92
N THR A 301 -1.40 1.66 40.96
CA THR A 301 -1.77 1.42 42.35
C THR A 301 -2.86 2.42 42.76
N LYS A 302 -4.04 1.92 43.15
CA LYS A 302 -5.02 2.68 43.94
C LYS A 302 -4.67 2.48 45.42
N LYS A 303 -4.38 3.57 46.11
CA LYS A 303 -4.72 3.78 47.51
C LYS A 303 -5.46 5.11 47.57
#